data_AF-A0A968SW95-F1
#
_entry.id   AF-A0A968SW95-F1
#
_cell.length_a   1.000
_cell.length_b   1.000
_cell.length_c   1.000
_cell.angle_alpha   90.00
_cell.angle_beta   90.00
_cell.angle_gamma   90.00
#
_symmetry.space_group_name_H-M   'P 1'
#
loop_
_entity.id
_entity.type
_entity.pdbx_description
1 polymer ?
#
loop_
_entity_poly.entity_id
_entity_poly.type
_entity_poly.pdbx_seq_one_letter_code
_entity_poly.pdbx_strand_id
1 'polypeptide(L)'
;EMIKYTANSLLATLISFSNEIGNLCAALGGVDVTEVMAGVHLDRRLSPIIEGKRITPVVTTYLEAGCGFGGSCFPKDVKALIAHGEKAGQSMGLLKSVIAINEDQPKRLMELLDRHLPSLVNKRVAVLGLAFKPGTDDMRESPSIPFIRELSTRGAEIVGWDPIAIDGSEKRSSTGST
;
A
#
# COMPACT_ATOMS: atom_id res chain seq x y z
N GLU A 1 24.25 -5.06 -5.35
CA GLU A 1 22.88 -5.62 -5.20
C GLU A 1 22.31 -5.39 -3.79
N MET A 2 22.99 -5.79 -2.71
CA MET A 2 22.49 -5.62 -1.32
C MET A 2 22.01 -4.21 -0.97
N ILE A 3 22.76 -3.15 -1.31
CA ILE A 3 22.36 -1.76 -1.06
C ILE A 3 20.97 -1.45 -1.63
N LYS A 4 20.67 -1.95 -2.84
CA LYS A 4 19.39 -1.71 -3.51
C LYS A 4 18.24 -2.41 -2.80
N TYR A 5 18.42 -3.69 -2.47
CA TYR A 5 17.41 -4.45 -1.74
C TYR A 5 17.16 -3.91 -0.34
N THR A 6 18.22 -3.54 0.38
CA THR A 6 18.11 -2.92 1.70
C THR A 6 17.40 -1.58 1.65
N ALA A 7 17.73 -0.72 0.68
CA ALA A 7 17.07 0.58 0.52
C ALA A 7 15.57 0.42 0.22
N ASN A 8 15.21 -0.43 -0.74
CA ASN A 8 13.80 -0.69 -1.07
C ASN A 8 13.05 -1.34 0.11
N SER A 9 13.71 -2.22 0.88
CA SER A 9 13.12 -2.85 2.05
C SER A 9 12.90 -1.87 3.21
N LEU A 10 13.79 -0.90 3.40
CA LEU A 10 13.58 0.17 4.36
C LEU A 10 12.34 1.00 3.98
N LEU A 11 12.22 1.42 2.72
CA LEU A 11 11.06 2.20 2.26
C LEU A 11 9.75 1.42 2.39
N ALA A 12 9.74 0.13 2.04
CA ALA A 12 8.59 -0.75 2.27
C ALA A 12 8.25 -0.89 3.76
N THR A 13 9.26 -0.94 4.64
CA THR A 13 9.08 -0.97 6.09
C THR A 13 8.38 0.30 6.60
N LEU A 14 8.76 1.48 6.10
CA LEU A 14 8.13 2.74 6.49
C LEU A 14 6.64 2.78 6.11
N ILE A 15 6.30 2.25 4.92
CA ILE A 15 4.90 2.16 4.48
C ILE A 15 4.13 1.18 5.35
N SER A 16 4.63 -0.04 5.56
CA SER A 16 3.94 -1.04 6.40
C SER A 16 3.82 -0.59 7.86
N PHE A 17 4.83 0.08 8.40
CA PHE A 17 4.74 0.70 9.73
C PHE A 17 3.59 1.72 9.78
N SER A 18 3.53 2.63 8.80
CA SER A 18 2.48 3.65 8.74
C SER A 18 1.09 3.03 8.61
N ASN A 19 0.96 1.96 7.82
CA ASN A 19 -0.26 1.17 7.68
C ASN A 19 -0.70 0.51 8.98
N GLU A 20 0.24 -0.08 9.74
CA GLU A 20 -0.05 -0.69 11.04
C GLU A 20 -0.57 0.36 12.04
N ILE A 21 0.07 1.53 12.09
CA ILE A 21 -0.40 2.67 12.90
C ILE A 21 -1.77 3.17 12.42
N GLY A 22 -2.00 3.26 11.12
CA GLY A 22 -3.29 3.68 10.56
C GLY A 22 -4.43 2.74 10.93
N ASN A 23 -4.18 1.44 10.87
CA ASN A 23 -5.14 0.42 11.30
C ASN A 23 -5.47 0.56 12.80
N LEU A 24 -4.47 0.84 13.64
CA LEU A 24 -4.69 1.11 15.06
C LEU A 24 -5.51 2.38 15.29
N CYS A 25 -5.18 3.48 14.60
CA CYS A 25 -5.95 4.74 14.69
C CYS A 25 -7.42 4.52 14.31
N ALA A 26 -7.66 3.80 13.22
CA ALA A 26 -9.02 3.44 12.77
C ALA A 26 -9.76 2.53 13.76
N ALA A 27 -9.06 1.68 14.52
CA ALA A 27 -9.64 0.81 15.53
C ALA A 27 -9.96 1.55 16.84
N LEU A 28 -9.11 2.50 17.25
CA LEU A 28 -9.32 3.33 18.44
C LEU A 28 -10.51 4.28 18.26
N GLY A 29 -10.74 4.76 17.03
CA GLY A 29 -11.77 5.73 16.71
C GLY A 29 -11.42 7.14 17.20
N GLY A 30 -11.78 8.15 16.42
CA GLY A 30 -11.51 9.56 16.75
C GLY A 30 -10.03 9.97 16.72
N VAL A 31 -9.15 9.14 16.16
CA VAL A 31 -7.73 9.44 15.95
C VAL A 31 -7.45 9.43 14.45
N ASP A 32 -6.98 10.56 13.92
CA ASP A 32 -6.59 10.68 12.52
C ASP A 32 -5.11 10.30 12.34
N VAL A 33 -4.85 9.25 11.56
CA VAL A 33 -3.49 8.81 11.25
C VAL A 33 -2.68 9.89 10.53
N THR A 34 -3.31 10.74 9.71
CA THR A 34 -2.63 11.82 9.01
C THR A 34 -2.10 12.85 10.00
N GLU A 35 -2.87 13.20 11.04
CA GLU A 35 -2.41 14.09 12.11
C GLU A 35 -1.29 13.44 12.95
N VAL A 36 -1.44 12.16 13.29
CA VAL A 36 -0.42 11.40 14.03
C VAL A 36 0.90 11.38 13.26
N MET A 37 0.86 11.01 11.98
CA MET A 37 2.06 10.93 11.14
C MET A 37 2.66 12.30 10.87
N ALA A 38 1.85 13.36 10.71
CA ALA A 38 2.35 14.73 10.64
C ALA A 38 3.15 15.10 11.92
N GLY A 39 2.65 14.71 13.10
CA GLY A 39 3.36 14.85 14.37
C GLY A 39 4.70 14.09 14.39
N VAL A 40 4.71 12.84 13.93
CA VAL A 40 5.93 12.01 13.82
C VAL A 40 6.94 12.67 12.88
N HIS A 41 6.49 13.20 11.73
CA HIS A 41 7.37 13.85 10.75
C HIS A 41 8.07 15.09 11.33
N LEU A 42 7.53 15.74 12.36
CA LEU A 42 8.15 16.91 13.01
C LEU A 42 9.38 16.58 13.86
N ASP A 43 9.65 15.30 14.14
CA ASP A 43 10.86 14.88 14.82
C ASP A 43 12.10 15.33 14.03
N ARG A 44 13.06 15.95 14.71
CA ARG A 44 14.27 16.52 14.06
C ARG A 44 15.15 15.46 13.40
N ARG A 45 15.00 14.18 13.74
CA ARG A 45 15.72 13.08 13.08
C ARG A 45 15.12 12.76 11.71
N LEU A 46 13.83 13.02 11.52
CA LEU A 46 13.12 12.83 10.25
C LEU A 46 13.09 14.13 9.44
N SER A 47 12.78 15.25 10.08
CA SER A 47 12.73 16.58 9.48
C SER A 47 13.65 17.55 10.22
N PRO A 48 14.97 17.52 9.93
CA PRO A 48 15.95 18.33 10.64
C PRO A 48 15.71 19.82 10.43
N ILE A 49 16.18 20.62 11.39
CA ILE A 49 16.17 22.07 11.30
C ILE A 49 17.58 22.51 10.93
N ILE A 50 17.74 23.08 9.73
CA ILE A 50 18.99 23.58 9.18
C ILE A 50 18.80 25.08 8.94
N GLU A 51 19.69 25.90 9.49
CA GLU A 51 19.63 27.37 9.38
C GLU A 51 18.27 27.96 9.78
N GLY A 52 17.67 27.41 10.86
CA GLY A 52 16.37 27.84 11.37
C GLY A 52 15.17 27.40 10.53
N LYS A 53 15.38 26.66 9.43
CA LYS A 53 14.30 26.13 8.57
C LYS A 53 14.16 24.64 8.74
N ARG A 54 12.91 24.16 8.83
CA ARG A 54 12.62 22.73 8.81
C ARG A 54 12.75 22.21 7.38
N ILE A 55 13.52 21.14 7.22
CA ILE A 55 13.63 20.39 5.97
C ILE A 55 12.72 19.18 6.08
N THR A 56 11.86 18.95 5.09
CA THR A 56 11.02 17.75 4.98
C THR A 56 11.60 16.86 3.89
N PRO A 57 12.39 15.82 4.24
CA PRO A 57 13.04 14.99 3.24
C PRO A 57 12.03 14.08 2.55
N VAL A 58 12.29 13.71 1.30
CA VAL A 58 11.41 12.82 0.50
C VAL A 58 11.09 11.50 1.21
N VAL A 59 11.96 11.01 2.11
CA VAL A 59 11.69 9.78 2.87
C VAL A 59 10.41 9.85 3.71
N THR A 60 9.96 11.04 4.13
CA THR A 60 8.72 11.19 4.89
C THR A 60 7.47 10.89 4.07
N THR A 61 7.53 10.96 2.74
CA THR A 61 6.41 10.54 1.86
C THR A 61 6.21 9.03 1.84
N TYR A 62 7.14 8.26 2.44
CA TYR A 62 6.99 6.83 2.67
C TYR A 62 6.46 6.51 4.08
N LEU A 63 6.28 7.54 4.91
CA LEU A 63 5.69 7.46 6.25
C LEU A 63 4.23 7.92 6.21
N GLU A 64 3.46 7.37 5.28
CA GLU A 64 2.05 7.66 5.07
C GLU A 64 1.26 6.35 5.03
N ALA A 65 0.14 6.32 5.76
CA ALA A 65 -0.76 5.17 5.76
C ALA A 65 -1.63 5.15 4.50
N GLY A 66 -1.97 3.97 4.01
CA GLY A 66 -2.78 3.79 2.81
C GLY A 66 -3.17 2.33 2.56
N CYS A 67 -3.47 2.01 1.31
CA CYS A 67 -3.94 0.69 0.88
C CYS A 67 -2.84 -0.36 0.65
N GLY A 68 -1.60 -0.07 1.06
CA GLY A 68 -0.42 -0.90 0.79
C GLY A 68 0.44 -0.38 -0.37
N PHE A 69 1.62 -0.94 -0.51
CA PHE A 69 2.54 -0.72 -1.63
C PHE A 69 2.44 -1.82 -2.68
N GLY A 70 2.74 -1.45 -3.92
CA GLY A 70 2.77 -2.34 -5.07
C GLY A 70 3.94 -2.06 -6.01
N GLY A 71 3.72 -2.27 -7.30
CA GLY A 71 4.71 -2.04 -8.35
C GLY A 71 5.73 -3.18 -8.46
N SER A 72 6.56 -3.14 -9.50
CA SER A 72 7.51 -4.23 -9.78
C SER A 72 8.71 -4.30 -8.84
N CYS A 73 8.94 -3.28 -8.02
CA CYS A 73 10.16 -3.14 -7.24
C CYS A 73 10.01 -3.62 -5.79
N PHE A 74 9.11 -3.03 -5.00
CA PHE A 74 9.11 -3.29 -3.54
C PHE A 74 8.72 -4.73 -3.19
N PRO A 75 7.59 -5.30 -3.66
CA PRO A 75 7.23 -6.68 -3.33
C PRO A 75 8.31 -7.68 -3.72
N LYS A 76 8.88 -7.51 -4.93
CA LYS A 76 9.94 -8.38 -5.46
C LYS A 76 11.22 -8.28 -4.62
N ASP A 77 11.70 -7.07 -4.37
CA ASP A 77 13.00 -6.85 -3.73
C ASP A 77 12.99 -7.25 -2.25
N VAL A 78 11.88 -7.00 -1.54
CA VAL A 78 11.71 -7.44 -0.15
C VAL A 78 11.65 -8.97 -0.07
N LYS A 79 10.85 -9.62 -0.92
CA LYS A 79 10.77 -11.08 -0.99
C LYS A 79 12.12 -11.70 -1.37
N ALA A 80 12.86 -11.08 -2.28
CA ALA A 80 14.21 -11.49 -2.62
C ALA A 80 15.14 -11.40 -1.41
N LEU A 81 15.14 -10.28 -0.67
CA LEU A 81 16.00 -10.12 0.49
C LEU A 81 15.68 -11.11 1.62
N ILE A 82 14.39 -11.42 1.83
CA ILE A 82 13.96 -12.50 2.74
C ILE A 82 14.56 -13.83 2.32
N ALA A 83 14.44 -14.21 1.05
CA ALA A 83 14.97 -15.47 0.53
C ALA A 83 16.50 -15.55 0.61
N HIS A 84 17.22 -14.43 0.46
CA HIS A 84 18.67 -14.41 0.65
C HIS A 84 19.05 -14.66 2.12
N GLY A 85 18.33 -14.04 3.06
CA GLY A 85 18.51 -14.30 4.48
C GLY A 85 18.29 -15.77 4.83
N GLU A 86 17.19 -16.36 4.36
CA GLU A 86 16.87 -17.77 4.62
C GLU A 86 17.93 -18.74 4.08
N LYS A 87 18.42 -18.50 2.85
CA LYS A 87 19.53 -19.29 2.27
C LYS A 87 20.82 -19.17 3.08
N ALA A 88 21.04 -18.04 3.75
CA ALA A 88 22.18 -17.81 4.63
C ALA A 88 21.94 -18.26 6.08
N GLY A 89 20.79 -18.89 6.40
CA GLY A 89 20.45 -19.30 7.76
C GLY A 89 20.01 -18.15 8.68
N GLN A 90 19.72 -16.97 8.12
CA GLN A 90 19.28 -15.78 8.86
C GLN A 90 17.79 -15.51 8.64
N SER A 91 16.98 -15.60 9.70
CA SER A 91 15.57 -15.26 9.61
C SER A 91 15.35 -13.75 9.46
N MET A 92 14.55 -13.35 8.48
CA MET A 92 14.20 -11.96 8.19
C MET A 92 12.83 -11.58 8.77
N GLY A 93 12.64 -11.80 10.09
CA GLY A 93 11.35 -11.65 10.77
C GLY A 93 10.65 -10.31 10.52
N LEU A 94 11.39 -9.20 10.62
CA LEU A 94 10.86 -7.87 10.32
C LEU A 94 10.31 -7.76 8.89
N LEU A 95 11.10 -8.19 7.89
CA LEU A 95 10.68 -8.07 6.49
C LEU A 95 9.52 -9.01 6.15
N LYS A 96 9.43 -10.17 6.82
CA LYS A 96 8.25 -11.04 6.73
C LYS A 96 7.00 -10.34 7.24
N SER A 97 7.08 -9.65 8.39
CA SER A 97 5.98 -8.83 8.91
C SER A 97 5.62 -7.68 7.96
N VAL A 98 6.62 -7.01 7.37
CA VAL A 98 6.38 -5.94 6.37
C VAL A 98 5.54 -6.43 5.20
N ILE A 99 5.84 -7.62 4.67
CA ILE A 99 5.05 -8.23 3.59
C ILE A 99 3.66 -8.63 4.07
N ALA A 100 3.55 -9.28 5.23
CA ALA A 100 2.26 -9.71 5.77
C ALA A 100 1.31 -8.53 6.02
N ILE A 101 1.80 -7.44 6.62
CA ILE A 101 1.02 -6.21 6.82
C ILE A 101 0.55 -5.66 5.48
N ASN A 102 1.41 -5.65 4.46
CA ASN A 102 1.07 -5.14 3.14
C ASN A 102 -0.01 -5.99 2.44
N GLU A 103 0.12 -7.31 2.51
CA GLU A 103 -0.82 -8.27 1.91
C GLU A 103 -2.20 -8.24 2.62
N ASP A 104 -2.25 -7.85 3.90
CA ASP A 104 -3.50 -7.68 4.67
C ASP A 104 -4.24 -6.37 4.37
N GLN A 105 -3.59 -5.32 3.83
CA GLN A 105 -4.23 -4.00 3.64
C GLN A 105 -5.50 -4.01 2.77
N PRO A 106 -5.57 -4.73 1.64
CA PRO A 106 -6.82 -4.82 0.87
C PRO A 106 -7.98 -5.38 1.68
N LYS A 107 -7.71 -6.34 2.58
CA LYS A 107 -8.72 -6.89 3.50
C LYS A 107 -9.17 -5.85 4.52
N ARG A 108 -8.26 -5.03 5.06
CA ARG A 108 -8.61 -3.92 5.96
C ARG A 108 -9.54 -2.91 5.29
N LEU A 109 -9.31 -2.60 4.01
CA LEU A 109 -10.19 -1.72 3.24
C LEU A 109 -11.59 -2.33 3.06
N MET A 110 -11.67 -3.65 2.81
CA MET A 110 -12.96 -4.35 2.74
C MET A 110 -13.69 -4.39 4.09
N GLU A 111 -12.99 -4.61 5.20
CA GLU A 111 -13.57 -4.55 6.55
C GLU A 111 -14.14 -3.16 6.87
N LEU A 112 -13.53 -2.09 6.35
CA LEU A 112 -14.05 -0.73 6.48
C LEU A 112 -15.32 -0.53 5.63
N LEU A 113 -15.34 -1.07 4.40
CA LEU A 113 -16.51 -1.03 3.54
C LEU A 113 -17.69 -1.79 4.16
N ASP A 114 -17.45 -2.97 4.72
CA ASP A 114 -18.47 -3.84 5.34
C ASP A 114 -19.19 -3.17 6.52
N ARG A 115 -18.51 -2.31 7.26
CA ARG A 115 -19.13 -1.53 8.35
C ARG A 115 -20.18 -0.54 7.86
N HIS A 116 -20.06 -0.08 6.62
CA HIS A 116 -20.97 0.92 6.03
C HIS A 116 -21.98 0.27 5.06
N LEU A 117 -21.57 -0.80 4.37
CA LEU A 117 -22.33 -1.51 3.35
C LEU A 117 -22.23 -3.03 3.60
N PRO A 118 -23.14 -3.61 4.40
CA PRO A 118 -23.11 -5.04 4.76
C PRO A 118 -23.32 -6.00 3.57
N SER A 119 -23.83 -5.51 2.44
CA SER A 119 -24.01 -6.29 1.21
C SER A 119 -23.66 -5.46 -0.01
N LEU A 120 -22.91 -6.08 -0.92
CA LEU A 120 -22.47 -5.49 -2.17
C LEU A 120 -23.23 -6.02 -3.39
N VAL A 121 -24.16 -6.96 -3.20
CA VAL A 121 -24.97 -7.53 -4.28
C VAL A 121 -25.77 -6.42 -4.97
N ASN A 122 -25.61 -6.30 -6.28
CA ASN A 122 -26.23 -5.26 -7.12
C ASN A 122 -25.88 -3.83 -6.69
N LYS A 123 -24.77 -3.63 -5.97
CA LYS A 123 -24.24 -2.30 -5.65
C LYS A 123 -23.23 -1.88 -6.71
N ARG A 124 -23.39 -0.67 -7.21
CA ARG A 124 -22.40 -0.06 -8.10
C ARG A 124 -21.32 0.63 -7.28
N VAL A 125 -20.06 0.20 -7.44
CA VAL A 125 -18.91 0.68 -6.70
C VAL A 125 -17.90 1.28 -7.67
N ALA A 126 -17.57 2.56 -7.47
CA ALA A 126 -16.50 3.22 -8.20
C ALA A 126 -15.16 3.02 -7.48
N VAL A 127 -14.13 2.58 -8.21
CA VAL A 127 -12.75 2.48 -7.72
C VAL A 127 -11.92 3.54 -8.43
N LEU A 128 -11.50 4.57 -7.69
CA LEU A 128 -10.72 5.69 -8.21
C LEU A 128 -9.23 5.47 -7.91
N GLY A 129 -8.43 5.34 -8.96
CA GLY A 129 -7.03 4.95 -8.89
C GLY A 129 -6.85 3.45 -9.09
N LEU A 130 -6.23 3.08 -10.21
CA LEU A 130 -5.97 1.68 -10.58
C LEU A 130 -4.47 1.37 -10.48
N ALA A 131 -3.62 2.29 -10.91
CA ALA A 131 -2.17 2.12 -10.87
C ALA A 131 -1.65 1.97 -9.43
N PHE A 132 -0.45 1.38 -9.27
CA PHE A 132 0.11 1.16 -7.93
C PHE A 132 0.55 2.45 -7.21
N LYS A 133 0.70 3.56 -7.96
CA LYS A 133 1.03 4.89 -7.44
C LYS A 133 0.61 5.97 -8.45
N PRO A 134 0.53 7.25 -8.04
CA PRO A 134 0.27 8.37 -8.95
C PRO A 134 1.31 8.49 -10.06
N GLY A 135 0.89 8.93 -11.25
CA GLY A 135 1.78 9.31 -12.35
C GLY A 135 2.31 8.16 -13.20
N THR A 136 1.70 6.98 -13.17
CA THR A 136 2.10 5.81 -13.98
C THR A 136 0.88 4.99 -14.41
N ASP A 137 1.01 4.26 -15.52
CA ASP A 137 0.08 3.23 -15.99
C ASP A 137 0.38 1.83 -15.43
N ASP A 138 1.43 1.69 -14.61
CA ASP A 138 1.88 0.39 -14.12
C ASP A 138 0.88 -0.19 -13.09
N MET A 139 0.26 -1.30 -13.48
CA MET A 139 -0.71 -2.04 -12.68
C MET A 139 -0.08 -3.21 -11.91
N ARG A 140 1.21 -3.52 -12.11
CA ARG A 140 1.82 -4.73 -11.51
C ARG A 140 1.80 -4.63 -9.99
N GLU A 141 1.33 -5.70 -9.34
CA GLU A 141 1.18 -5.77 -7.88
C GLU A 141 0.40 -4.57 -7.29
N SER A 142 -0.46 -3.90 -8.07
CA SER A 142 -1.23 -2.77 -7.56
C SER A 142 -2.18 -3.23 -6.44
N PRO A 143 -2.27 -2.51 -5.31
CA PRO A 143 -3.19 -2.83 -4.21
C PRO A 143 -4.66 -2.74 -4.63
N SER A 144 -4.99 -2.05 -5.73
CA SER A 144 -6.36 -1.99 -6.27
C SER A 144 -6.83 -3.34 -6.80
N ILE A 145 -5.95 -4.18 -7.33
CA ILE A 145 -6.28 -5.47 -7.96
C ILE A 145 -6.93 -6.45 -6.97
N PRO A 146 -6.31 -6.79 -5.81
CA PRO A 146 -6.94 -7.68 -4.85
C PRO A 146 -8.26 -7.12 -4.31
N PHE A 147 -8.36 -5.79 -4.13
CA PHE A 147 -9.58 -5.14 -3.69
C PHE A 147 -10.72 -5.27 -4.70
N ILE A 148 -10.46 -4.98 -5.98
CA ILE A 148 -11.43 -5.14 -7.08
C ILE A 148 -11.88 -6.60 -7.21
N ARG A 149 -10.97 -7.57 -7.07
CA ARG A 149 -11.33 -9.00 -7.11
C ARG A 149 -12.28 -9.39 -5.97
N GLU A 150 -12.05 -8.88 -4.77
CA GLU A 150 -12.93 -9.16 -3.62
C GLU A 150 -14.30 -8.50 -3.79
N LEU A 151 -14.36 -7.25 -4.26
CA LEU A 151 -15.61 -6.59 -4.63
C LEU A 151 -16.41 -7.41 -5.65
N SER A 152 -15.74 -7.94 -6.68
CA SER A 152 -16.37 -8.72 -7.74
C SER A 152 -16.90 -10.04 -7.21
N THR A 153 -16.15 -10.71 -6.34
CA THR A 153 -16.55 -11.97 -5.70
C THR A 153 -17.79 -11.79 -4.83
N ARG A 154 -18.00 -10.58 -4.29
CA ARG A 154 -19.14 -10.19 -3.45
C ARG A 154 -20.34 -9.64 -4.24
N GLY A 155 -20.30 -9.68 -5.56
CA GLY A 155 -21.44 -9.31 -6.43
C GLY A 155 -21.62 -7.81 -6.66
N ALA A 156 -20.56 -7.02 -6.44
CA ALA A 156 -20.55 -5.59 -6.80
C ALA A 156 -20.44 -5.40 -8.32
N GLU A 157 -21.13 -4.40 -8.86
CA GLU A 157 -20.89 -3.85 -10.19
C GLU A 157 -19.77 -2.80 -10.09
N ILE A 158 -18.60 -3.08 -10.65
CA ILE A 158 -17.41 -2.27 -10.44
C ILE A 158 -17.18 -1.33 -11.62
N VAL A 159 -16.93 -0.05 -11.33
CA VAL A 159 -16.45 0.93 -12.31
C VAL A 159 -15.07 1.42 -11.87
N GLY A 160 -14.03 1.01 -12.60
CA GLY A 160 -12.67 1.51 -12.37
C GLY A 160 -12.41 2.80 -13.13
N TRP A 161 -11.71 3.74 -12.52
CA TRP A 161 -11.19 4.92 -13.22
C TRP A 161 -9.77 5.27 -12.77
N ASP A 162 -8.89 5.55 -13.72
CA ASP A 162 -7.53 6.02 -13.51
C ASP A 162 -7.15 7.01 -14.63
N PRO A 163 -6.54 8.16 -14.32
CA PRO A 163 -6.23 9.16 -15.34
C PRO A 163 -5.16 8.71 -16.35
N ILE A 164 -4.41 7.65 -16.06
CA ILE A 164 -3.27 7.20 -16.89
C ILE A 164 -3.40 5.71 -17.26
N ALA A 165 -3.93 4.86 -16.37
CA ALA A 165 -3.93 3.40 -16.54
C ALA A 165 -5.15 2.81 -17.27
N ILE A 166 -6.17 3.60 -17.61
CA ILE A 166 -7.43 3.11 -18.23
C ILE A 166 -7.18 2.38 -19.56
N ASP A 167 -6.35 2.93 -20.47
CA ASP A 167 -6.06 2.33 -21.78
C ASP A 167 -5.38 0.96 -21.68
N GLY A 168 -4.65 0.71 -20.59
CA GLY A 168 -4.03 -0.59 -20.30
C GLY A 168 -4.98 -1.59 -19.63
N SER A 169 -6.01 -1.08 -18.93
CA SER A 169 -6.98 -1.89 -18.17
C SER A 169 -8.04 -2.54 -19.06
N GLU A 170 -8.56 -1.82 -20.07
CA GLU A 170 -9.55 -2.36 -21.01
C GLU A 170 -9.01 -3.55 -21.82
N LYS A 171 -7.71 -3.55 -22.14
CA LYS A 171 -7.03 -4.65 -22.84
C LYS A 171 -6.90 -5.94 -22.01
N ARG A 172 -7.02 -5.88 -20.68
CA ARG A 172 -6.88 -7.05 -19.79
C ARG A 172 -8.22 -7.64 -19.35
N SER A 173 -9.28 -6.85 -19.34
CA SER A 173 -10.66 -7.33 -19.09
C SER A 173 -11.21 -8.19 -20.24
N SER A 174 -10.71 -8.04 -21.48
CA SER A 174 -11.15 -8.83 -22.64
C SER A 174 -10.53 -10.24 -22.73
N THR A 175 -9.63 -10.61 -21.81
CA THR A 175 -8.95 -11.93 -21.83
C THR A 175 -9.42 -12.90 -20.74
N GLY A 176 -10.49 -12.59 -20.01
CA GLY A 176 -11.02 -13.39 -18.89
C GLY A 176 -12.37 -14.06 -19.14
N SER A 177 -12.76 -14.28 -20.40
CA SER A 177 -13.98 -15.02 -20.75
C SER A 177 -13.71 -16.02 -21.86
N THR A 178 -13.11 -17.14 -21.49
CA THR A 178 -13.24 -18.47 -22.13
C THR A 178 -12.93 -19.53 -21.10
#